data_AF-A0AAF3EER6-F1
#
_entry.id   AF-A0AAF3EER6-F1
#
_cell.length_a   1.000
_cell.length_b   1.000
_cell.length_c   1.000
_cell.angle_alpha   90.00
_cell.angle_beta   90.00
_cell.angle_gamma   90.00
#
_symmetry.space_group_name_H-M   'P 1'
#
loop_
_entity.id
_entity.type
_entity.pdbx_description
1 polymer ?
#
loop_
_entity_poly.entity_id
_entity_poly.type
_entity_poly.pdbx_seq_one_letter_code
_entity_poly.pdbx_strand_id
1 'polypeptide(L)'
;METTEKQSSDRVISLAVNDFDDCRKKFDACLMSVLGDERYAMLQAKIDRGADPDGHHWRRVNNESMELYRQLDDHFAQFDASVYKKIFTFLLDLLGETELENLYRYFKATYDSESISKISFLQTIFGELTEKYKDITFEYSPILMQCYRSKANYEIVNLSWKFFLWKNKSIMAATSSESEVLAYKGRKGKQLVNDAVELDSFIKVGAWLLICAAGCYVGVSMGGLTRLNEAAMKMTDRHPFTWIPPFGHWDEEFEKYKKFDEYKMLPTEERQELTLNEFIFRWLLVYFHRIGGRMLFFVFFIPCGVFWYKGYFTSLLKRRMFMAGLLMFLQIPLGWYMLNSGLHRELMANKKKPGVSQYRMAFHLIDPFLMFGIFFYNALSLLLQPQNHCNVAKIGNARLFGKILIGLLLVGSFMGSFLTALDAAEPEYARAWFPDDLWVLVPKWRNLFENPVTANFVHRYLGYATFAMINVTFFYSRRLCLLPRASLALKGIMALGYSQLFLGIITMYFRDPPVVAWLHQNFALHLFSAILWFAHEIRPLPL
;
A
#
# COMPACT_ATOMS: atom_id res chain seq x y z
N MET A 1 -9.87 30.37 -40.00
CA MET A 1 -10.33 29.44 -38.95
C MET A 1 -10.38 30.11 -37.58
N GLU A 2 -9.47 31.04 -37.23
CA GLU A 2 -9.53 31.76 -35.93
C GLU A 2 -10.70 32.77 -35.79
N THR A 3 -11.26 33.29 -36.89
CA THR A 3 -12.33 34.31 -36.85
C THR A 3 -13.71 33.75 -36.51
N THR A 4 -13.97 32.48 -36.82
CA THR A 4 -15.25 31.80 -36.57
C THR A 4 -15.40 31.29 -35.14
N GLU A 5 -14.31 30.88 -34.48
CA GLU A 5 -14.34 30.46 -33.06
C GLU A 5 -14.58 31.67 -32.13
N LYS A 6 -13.93 32.81 -32.41
CA LYS A 6 -14.06 34.03 -31.61
C LYS A 6 -15.48 34.62 -31.69
N GLN A 7 -16.08 34.66 -32.89
CA GLN A 7 -17.47 35.07 -33.07
C GLN A 7 -18.48 34.12 -32.40
N SER A 8 -18.17 32.82 -32.30
CA SER A 8 -19.02 31.87 -31.56
C SER A 8 -18.92 32.08 -30.04
N SER A 9 -17.71 32.35 -29.54
CA SER A 9 -17.44 32.64 -28.12
C SER A 9 -18.12 33.94 -27.68
N ASP A 10 -18.01 35.02 -28.45
CA ASP A 10 -18.62 36.31 -28.10
C ASP A 10 -20.15 36.25 -28.11
N ARG A 11 -20.74 35.40 -28.97
CA ARG A 11 -22.19 35.18 -29.04
C ARG A 11 -22.71 34.31 -27.89
N VAL A 12 -21.93 33.32 -27.46
CA VAL A 12 -22.22 32.50 -26.27
C VAL A 12 -22.07 33.32 -25.00
N ILE A 13 -21.05 34.20 -24.92
CA ILE A 13 -20.86 35.11 -23.79
C ILE A 13 -22.00 36.14 -23.73
N SER A 14 -22.43 36.72 -24.86
CA SER A 14 -23.54 37.69 -24.82
C SER A 14 -24.90 37.06 -24.50
N LEU A 15 -25.14 35.82 -24.96
CA LEU A 15 -26.31 35.04 -24.55
C LEU A 15 -26.26 34.72 -23.05
N ALA A 16 -25.10 34.28 -22.54
CA ALA A 16 -24.92 33.98 -21.13
C ALA A 16 -25.07 35.22 -20.23
N VAL A 17 -24.63 36.40 -20.68
CA VAL A 17 -24.77 37.66 -19.94
C VAL A 17 -26.22 38.14 -19.91
N ASN A 18 -26.96 38.04 -21.03
CA ASN A 18 -28.37 38.40 -21.08
C ASN A 18 -29.25 37.44 -20.25
N ASP A 19 -28.95 36.14 -20.31
CA ASP A 19 -29.60 35.14 -19.45
C ASP A 19 -29.26 35.39 -17.98
N PHE A 20 -28.04 35.84 -17.66
CA PHE A 20 -27.64 36.15 -16.30
C PHE A 20 -28.39 37.36 -15.72
N ASP A 21 -28.62 38.42 -16.50
CA ASP A 21 -29.38 39.59 -16.04
C ASP A 21 -30.87 39.29 -15.85
N ASP A 22 -31.46 38.47 -16.72
CA ASP A 22 -32.84 37.99 -16.55
C ASP A 22 -32.94 37.03 -15.34
N CYS A 23 -31.96 36.13 -15.18
CA CYS A 23 -31.85 35.24 -14.03
C CYS A 23 -31.67 36.01 -12.72
N ARG A 24 -30.87 37.07 -12.73
CA ARG A 24 -30.64 37.93 -11.56
C ARG A 24 -31.92 38.64 -11.14
N LYS A 25 -32.65 39.28 -12.07
CA LYS A 25 -33.94 39.93 -11.77
C LYS A 25 -34.97 38.97 -11.19
N LYS A 26 -35.01 37.76 -11.74
CA LYS A 26 -35.89 36.67 -11.29
C LYS A 26 -35.47 36.21 -9.88
N PHE A 27 -34.18 35.98 -9.65
CA PHE A 27 -33.62 35.59 -8.35
C PHE A 27 -33.84 36.66 -7.27
N ASP A 28 -33.63 37.92 -7.62
CA ASP A 28 -33.90 39.10 -6.80
C ASP A 28 -35.39 39.21 -6.44
N ALA A 29 -36.30 38.95 -7.39
CA ALA A 29 -37.74 38.90 -7.14
C ALA A 29 -38.13 37.74 -6.20
N CYS A 30 -37.47 36.58 -6.32
CA CYS A 30 -37.68 35.44 -5.43
C CYS A 30 -37.17 35.76 -4.01
N LEU A 31 -35.96 36.31 -3.88
CA LEU A 31 -35.39 36.76 -2.61
C LEU A 31 -36.26 37.84 -1.95
N MET A 32 -36.74 38.82 -2.71
CA MET A 32 -37.72 39.81 -2.24
C MET A 32 -38.99 39.14 -1.70
N SER A 33 -39.54 38.17 -2.43
CA SER A 33 -40.77 37.47 -2.02
C SER A 33 -40.59 36.63 -0.74
N VAL A 34 -39.37 36.17 -0.47
CA VAL A 34 -39.02 35.31 0.67
C VAL A 34 -38.60 36.12 1.90
N LEU A 35 -37.79 37.16 1.69
CA LEU A 35 -37.20 37.96 2.76
C LEU A 35 -38.08 39.15 3.16
N GLY A 36 -38.95 39.61 2.27
CA GLY A 36 -39.68 40.88 2.40
C GLY A 36 -38.79 42.10 2.10
N ASP A 37 -39.42 43.23 1.76
CA ASP A 37 -38.75 44.43 1.23
C ASP A 37 -37.62 44.96 2.13
N GLU A 38 -37.85 45.01 3.45
CA GLU A 38 -36.90 45.61 4.40
C GLU A 38 -35.62 44.78 4.55
N ARG A 39 -35.75 43.44 4.61
CA ARG A 39 -34.62 42.52 4.76
C ARG A 39 -33.87 42.34 3.44
N TYR A 40 -34.58 42.34 2.32
CA TYR A 40 -33.96 42.34 1.00
C TYR A 40 -33.18 43.64 0.77
N ALA A 41 -33.70 44.80 1.16
CA ALA A 41 -32.97 46.06 1.07
C ALA A 41 -31.67 46.06 1.91
N MET A 42 -31.70 45.48 3.12
CA MET A 42 -30.50 45.26 3.93
C MET A 42 -29.49 44.33 3.26
N LEU A 43 -29.97 43.25 2.64
CA LEU A 43 -29.16 42.29 1.89
C LEU A 43 -28.47 42.95 0.70
N GLN A 44 -29.23 43.67 -0.13
CA GLN A 44 -28.73 44.35 -1.33
C GLN A 44 -27.71 45.43 -0.97
N ALA A 45 -27.97 46.23 0.08
CA ALA A 45 -27.04 47.25 0.57
C ALA A 45 -25.72 46.69 1.13
N LYS A 46 -25.66 45.40 1.47
CA LYS A 46 -24.42 44.70 1.87
C LYS A 46 -23.67 44.16 0.65
N ILE A 47 -24.39 43.63 -0.35
CA ILE A 47 -23.83 43.17 -1.63
C ILE A 47 -23.19 44.34 -2.38
N ASP A 48 -23.89 45.47 -2.48
CA ASP A 48 -23.42 46.65 -3.21
C ASP A 48 -22.19 47.29 -2.54
N ARG A 49 -22.03 47.15 -1.21
CA ARG A 49 -20.83 47.58 -0.48
C ARG A 49 -19.58 46.74 -0.76
N GLY A 50 -19.74 45.53 -1.31
CA GLY A 50 -18.65 44.63 -1.68
C GLY A 50 -18.31 44.63 -3.17
N ALA A 51 -19.07 45.35 -4.01
CA ALA A 51 -18.90 45.37 -5.46
C ALA A 51 -18.20 46.68 -5.90
N ASP A 52 -16.90 46.60 -6.19
CA ASP A 52 -16.17 47.65 -6.93
C ASP A 52 -16.63 47.62 -8.40
N PRO A 53 -17.09 48.75 -9.00
CA PRO A 53 -17.62 48.78 -10.37
C PRO A 53 -16.62 48.36 -11.47
N ASP A 54 -15.32 48.43 -11.20
CA ASP A 54 -14.29 48.35 -12.26
C ASP A 54 -13.64 46.97 -12.45
N GLY A 55 -14.22 45.90 -11.89
CA GLY A 55 -13.94 44.51 -12.33
C GLY A 55 -12.52 43.96 -12.14
N HIS A 56 -11.60 44.72 -11.55
CA HIS A 56 -10.18 44.41 -11.51
C HIS A 56 -9.66 43.98 -10.13
N HIS A 57 -10.41 43.24 -9.30
CA HIS A 57 -9.85 42.71 -8.04
C HIS A 57 -10.40 41.39 -7.49
N TRP A 58 -10.93 40.48 -8.31
CA TRP A 58 -11.39 39.14 -7.84
C TRP A 58 -10.33 38.30 -7.10
N ARG A 59 -9.03 38.64 -7.20
CA ARG A 59 -7.94 37.97 -6.47
C ARG A 59 -7.66 38.50 -5.06
N ARG A 60 -8.24 39.63 -4.62
CA ARG A 60 -8.04 40.19 -3.27
C ARG A 60 -9.16 39.85 -2.28
N VAL A 61 -10.13 39.08 -2.72
CA VAL A 61 -11.42 38.85 -2.06
C VAL A 61 -11.38 37.51 -1.32
N ASN A 62 -10.51 37.37 -0.31
CA ASN A 62 -10.43 36.14 0.49
C ASN A 62 -10.99 36.27 1.92
N ASN A 63 -10.98 37.47 2.52
CA ASN A 63 -11.42 37.64 3.92
C ASN A 63 -12.73 38.44 4.05
N GLU A 64 -12.90 39.55 3.32
CA GLU A 64 -14.12 40.38 3.41
C GLU A 64 -15.34 39.72 2.75
N SER A 65 -15.13 39.00 1.65
CA SER A 65 -16.14 38.13 1.04
C SER A 65 -16.58 37.01 1.96
N MET A 66 -15.65 36.36 2.67
CA MET A 66 -15.99 35.29 3.63
C MET A 66 -16.78 35.82 4.83
N GLU A 67 -16.52 37.05 5.25
CA GLU A 67 -17.31 37.73 6.27
C GLU A 67 -18.72 38.09 5.77
N LEU A 68 -18.83 38.59 4.52
CA LEU A 68 -20.11 38.81 3.87
C LEU A 68 -20.91 37.50 3.74
N TYR A 69 -20.29 36.41 3.28
CA TYR A 69 -20.92 35.10 3.16
C TYR A 69 -21.32 34.50 4.51
N ARG A 70 -20.56 34.74 5.58
CA ARG A 70 -20.97 34.37 6.95
C ARG A 70 -22.18 35.15 7.42
N GLN A 71 -22.22 36.46 7.18
CA GLN A 71 -23.38 37.29 7.55
C GLN A 71 -24.62 36.92 6.75
N LEU A 72 -24.45 36.45 5.51
CA LEU A 72 -25.52 35.85 4.72
C LEU A 72 -25.97 34.52 5.31
N ASP A 73 -25.02 33.64 5.68
CA ASP A 73 -25.32 32.34 6.29
C ASP A 73 -26.08 32.50 7.63
N ASP A 74 -25.69 33.47 8.47
CA ASP A 74 -26.40 33.81 9.71
C ASP A 74 -27.82 34.34 9.47
N HIS A 75 -28.05 35.01 8.34
CA HIS A 75 -29.38 35.46 7.93
C HIS A 75 -30.22 34.31 7.36
N PHE A 76 -29.60 33.44 6.55
CA PHE A 76 -30.29 32.31 5.95
C PHE A 76 -30.61 31.21 6.97
N ALA A 77 -29.75 31.00 7.96
CA ALA A 77 -29.93 30.01 9.04
C ALA A 77 -31.18 30.26 9.91
N GLN A 78 -31.81 31.44 9.81
CA GLN A 78 -33.05 31.77 10.50
C GLN A 78 -34.31 31.28 9.77
N PHE A 79 -34.17 30.81 8.52
CA PHE A 79 -35.30 30.29 7.73
C PHE A 79 -35.48 28.78 7.92
N ASP A 80 -36.73 28.34 7.80
CA ASP A 80 -37.06 26.91 7.83
C ASP A 80 -36.70 26.21 6.50
N ALA A 81 -36.61 24.89 6.51
CA ALA A 81 -36.30 24.07 5.33
C ALA A 81 -37.26 24.31 4.14
N SER A 82 -38.48 24.80 4.38
CA SER A 82 -39.45 25.05 3.31
C SER A 82 -39.06 26.25 2.44
N VAL A 83 -38.34 27.21 3.00
CA VAL A 83 -37.81 28.39 2.30
C VAL A 83 -36.68 28.00 1.35
N TYR A 84 -35.74 27.17 1.82
CA TYR A 84 -34.66 26.63 1.00
C TYR A 84 -35.19 25.85 -0.21
N LYS A 85 -36.22 25.03 0.02
CA LYS A 85 -36.90 24.28 -1.04
C LYS A 85 -37.56 25.18 -2.09
N LYS A 86 -38.10 26.34 -1.71
CA LYS A 86 -38.65 27.32 -2.66
C LYS A 86 -37.57 27.98 -3.50
N ILE A 87 -36.48 28.43 -2.88
CA ILE A 87 -35.32 29.02 -3.58
C ILE A 87 -34.72 27.98 -4.54
N PHE A 88 -34.60 26.74 -4.10
CA PHE A 88 -34.06 25.66 -4.91
C PHE A 88 -34.96 25.31 -6.12
N THR A 89 -36.27 25.16 -5.90
CA THR A 89 -37.23 24.91 -6.99
C THR A 89 -37.21 26.04 -8.01
N PHE A 90 -37.10 27.28 -7.52
CA PHE A 90 -36.98 28.45 -8.38
C PHE A 90 -35.69 28.46 -9.22
N LEU A 91 -34.53 28.19 -8.61
CA LEU A 91 -33.25 28.11 -9.34
C LEU A 91 -33.25 27.00 -10.38
N LEU A 92 -33.94 25.89 -10.08
CA LEU A 92 -34.10 24.78 -11.00
C LEU A 92 -35.00 25.14 -12.19
N ASP A 93 -36.14 25.78 -11.94
CA ASP A 93 -37.05 26.26 -13.00
C ASP A 93 -36.40 27.36 -13.87
N LEU A 94 -35.49 28.14 -13.28
CA LEU A 94 -34.82 29.25 -13.92
C LEU A 94 -33.66 28.82 -14.83
N LEU A 95 -32.79 27.96 -14.33
CA LEU A 95 -31.53 27.60 -15.01
C LEU A 95 -31.64 26.29 -15.78
N GLY A 96 -32.56 25.40 -15.41
CA GLY A 96 -32.55 24.02 -15.87
C GLY A 96 -31.45 23.18 -15.21
N GLU A 97 -31.58 21.86 -15.29
CA GLU A 97 -30.71 20.91 -14.57
C GLU A 97 -29.23 21.00 -14.99
N THR A 98 -28.97 21.24 -16.28
CA THR A 98 -27.62 21.20 -16.87
C THR A 98 -26.78 22.42 -16.48
N GLU A 99 -27.37 23.61 -16.55
CA GLU A 99 -26.72 24.88 -16.22
C GLU A 99 -26.49 25.01 -14.72
N LEU A 100 -27.41 24.48 -13.90
CA LEU A 100 -27.26 24.43 -12.45
C LEU A 100 -26.07 23.53 -12.03
N GLU A 101 -25.85 22.41 -12.73
CA GLU A 101 -24.69 21.56 -12.52
C GLU A 101 -23.38 22.25 -12.93
N ASN A 102 -23.38 22.98 -14.05
CA ASN A 102 -22.22 23.75 -14.50
C ASN A 102 -21.86 24.88 -13.52
N LEU A 103 -22.86 25.53 -12.94
CA LEU A 103 -22.67 26.53 -11.90
C LEU A 103 -22.03 25.91 -10.65
N TYR A 104 -22.48 24.73 -10.22
CA TYR A 104 -21.86 24.00 -9.09
C TYR A 104 -20.38 23.65 -9.37
N ARG A 105 -20.08 23.15 -10.58
CA ARG A 105 -18.71 22.84 -11.00
C ARG A 105 -17.82 24.10 -11.01
N TYR A 106 -18.37 25.24 -11.43
CA TYR A 106 -17.68 26.53 -11.41
C TYR A 106 -17.39 27.01 -9.98
N PHE A 107 -18.35 26.93 -9.06
CA PHE A 107 -18.12 27.27 -7.65
C PHE A 107 -17.06 26.38 -6.99
N LYS A 108 -17.08 25.07 -7.28
CA LYS A 108 -16.08 24.12 -6.77
C LYS A 108 -14.68 24.35 -7.34
N ALA A 109 -14.57 24.88 -8.56
CA ALA A 109 -13.29 25.22 -9.17
C ALA A 109 -12.73 26.56 -8.66
N THR A 110 -13.62 27.48 -8.29
CA THR A 110 -13.27 28.85 -7.88
C THR A 110 -12.97 28.96 -6.38
N TYR A 111 -13.60 28.15 -5.53
CA TYR A 111 -13.45 28.19 -4.07
C TYR A 111 -12.87 26.88 -3.52
N ASP A 112 -12.04 26.96 -2.48
CA ASP A 112 -11.49 25.76 -1.84
C ASP A 112 -12.58 24.97 -1.06
N SER A 113 -12.35 23.67 -0.90
CA SER A 113 -13.33 22.77 -0.27
C SER A 113 -13.63 23.14 1.18
N GLU A 114 -12.70 23.82 1.85
CA GLU A 114 -12.87 24.26 3.24
C GLU A 114 -13.81 25.47 3.32
N SER A 115 -13.73 26.39 2.37
CA SER A 115 -14.59 27.57 2.26
C SER A 115 -16.01 27.20 1.86
N ILE A 116 -16.18 26.26 0.92
CA ILE A 116 -17.48 25.71 0.54
C ILE A 116 -18.11 24.94 1.72
N SER A 117 -17.29 24.28 2.55
CA SER A 117 -17.79 23.54 3.72
C SER A 117 -18.30 24.43 4.86
N LYS A 118 -17.98 25.73 4.84
CA LYS A 118 -18.33 26.70 5.90
C LYS A 118 -19.62 27.47 5.61
N ILE A 119 -20.24 27.28 4.45
CA ILE A 119 -21.47 27.99 4.04
C ILE A 119 -22.63 27.00 4.07
N SER A 120 -23.40 27.01 5.15
CA SER A 120 -24.51 26.08 5.43
C SER A 120 -25.63 26.17 4.37
N PHE A 121 -25.91 27.38 3.88
CA PHE A 121 -26.89 27.63 2.81
C PHE A 121 -26.59 26.81 1.54
N LEU A 122 -25.33 26.82 1.09
CA LEU A 122 -24.91 26.07 -0.11
C LEU A 122 -24.97 24.56 0.15
N GLN A 123 -24.56 24.11 1.34
CA GLN A 123 -24.67 22.69 1.71
C GLN A 123 -26.11 22.19 1.69
N THR A 124 -27.07 23.02 2.13
CA THR A 124 -28.48 22.64 2.19
C THR A 124 -29.10 22.55 0.80
N ILE A 125 -28.85 23.55 -0.07
CA ILE A 125 -29.31 23.52 -1.47
C ILE A 125 -28.68 22.36 -2.24
N PHE A 126 -27.37 22.15 -2.10
CA PHE A 126 -26.68 21.03 -2.76
C PHE A 126 -27.04 19.67 -2.16
N GLY A 127 -27.42 19.63 -0.87
CA GLY A 127 -27.96 18.46 -0.20
C GLY A 127 -29.33 18.05 -0.74
N GLU A 128 -30.27 18.99 -0.85
CA GLU A 128 -31.59 18.74 -1.44
C GLU A 128 -31.50 18.37 -2.92
N LEU A 129 -30.57 18.97 -3.67
CA LEU A 129 -30.22 18.55 -5.04
C LEU A 129 -29.84 17.07 -5.10
N THR A 130 -28.96 16.65 -4.18
CA THR A 130 -28.46 15.27 -4.12
C THR A 130 -29.57 14.28 -3.74
N GLU A 131 -30.51 14.70 -2.89
CA GLU A 131 -31.61 13.86 -2.44
C GLU A 131 -32.77 13.77 -3.46
N LYS A 132 -33.10 14.87 -4.15
CA LYS A 132 -34.16 14.92 -5.17
C LYS A 132 -33.73 14.26 -6.48
N TYR A 133 -32.45 14.40 -6.85
CA TYR A 133 -31.87 13.73 -8.02
C TYR A 133 -31.25 12.38 -7.68
N LYS A 134 -31.64 11.73 -6.58
CA LYS A 134 -31.11 10.41 -6.20
C LYS A 134 -31.35 9.33 -7.26
N ASP A 135 -32.35 9.54 -8.13
CA ASP A 135 -32.66 8.67 -9.27
C ASP A 135 -31.98 9.11 -10.59
N ILE A 136 -31.50 10.36 -10.71
CA ILE A 136 -30.82 10.92 -11.90
C ILE A 136 -29.29 10.99 -11.71
N THR A 137 -28.80 11.02 -10.46
CA THR A 137 -27.37 11.04 -10.07
C THR A 137 -26.62 9.76 -10.44
N PHE A 138 -27.31 8.77 -11.02
CA PHE A 138 -26.70 7.54 -11.52
C PHE A 138 -26.11 7.65 -12.93
N GLU A 139 -26.40 8.70 -13.69
CA GLU A 139 -25.94 8.77 -15.09
C GLU A 139 -24.56 9.40 -15.32
N TYR A 140 -23.95 10.03 -14.30
CA TYR A 140 -22.59 10.57 -14.45
C TYR A 140 -21.75 10.43 -13.18
N SER A 141 -20.91 9.38 -13.11
CA SER A 141 -19.65 9.49 -12.35
C SER A 141 -18.68 8.29 -12.46
N PRO A 142 -17.54 8.52 -13.12
CA PRO A 142 -16.23 8.11 -12.60
C PRO A 142 -15.62 9.14 -11.63
N ILE A 143 -16.15 10.37 -11.60
CA ILE A 143 -15.53 11.53 -10.91
C ILE A 143 -16.09 11.76 -9.49
N LEU A 144 -17.41 11.59 -9.23
CA LEU A 144 -17.94 11.55 -7.85
C LEU A 144 -17.44 10.33 -7.06
N MET A 145 -17.11 9.22 -7.74
CA MET A 145 -16.49 8.03 -7.12
C MET A 145 -15.09 8.28 -6.55
N GLN A 146 -14.36 9.30 -7.05
CA GLN A 146 -13.10 9.74 -6.45
C GLN A 146 -13.30 10.60 -5.21
N CYS A 147 -14.44 11.29 -5.08
CA CYS A 147 -14.68 12.24 -3.99
C CYS A 147 -15.34 11.64 -2.73
N TYR A 148 -15.93 10.44 -2.78
CA TYR A 148 -16.72 9.90 -1.66
C TYR A 148 -16.07 8.76 -0.82
N ARG A 149 -14.75 8.59 -0.88
CA ARG A 149 -14.03 7.54 -0.13
C ARG A 149 -13.63 7.95 1.29
N SER A 150 -14.64 8.24 2.11
CA SER A 150 -14.55 8.21 3.58
C SER A 150 -15.13 6.90 4.11
N LYS A 151 -14.54 6.38 5.18
CA LYS A 151 -14.42 4.97 5.59
C LYS A 151 -15.72 4.22 5.96
N ALA A 152 -16.91 4.81 5.81
CA ALA A 152 -18.15 4.27 6.36
C ALA A 152 -19.07 3.52 5.37
N ASN A 153 -18.83 3.55 4.06
CA ASN A 153 -19.87 3.17 3.09
C ASN A 153 -19.58 1.95 2.18
N TYR A 154 -18.59 1.12 2.52
CA TYR A 154 -18.28 -0.07 1.69
C TYR A 154 -19.43 -1.11 1.68
N GLU A 155 -20.14 -1.27 2.80
CA GLU A 155 -21.32 -2.13 2.95
C GLU A 155 -22.53 -1.60 2.13
N ILE A 156 -22.75 -0.28 2.13
CA ILE A 156 -23.86 0.37 1.43
C ILE A 156 -23.66 0.35 -0.10
N VAL A 157 -22.42 0.48 -0.58
CA VAL A 157 -22.10 0.35 -2.02
C VAL A 157 -22.27 -1.10 -2.50
N ASN A 158 -21.92 -2.09 -1.68
CA ASN A 158 -22.08 -3.51 -2.02
C ASN A 158 -23.55 -3.96 -2.02
N LEU A 159 -24.37 -3.43 -1.10
CA LEU A 159 -25.83 -3.62 -1.07
C LEU A 159 -26.52 -2.91 -2.24
N SER A 160 -26.16 -1.66 -2.53
CA SER A 160 -26.68 -0.89 -3.66
C SER A 160 -26.35 -1.54 -5.02
N TRP A 161 -25.15 -2.11 -5.14
CA TRP A 161 -24.70 -2.80 -6.37
C TRP A 161 -25.39 -4.16 -6.57
N LYS A 162 -25.59 -4.94 -5.50
CA LYS A 162 -26.37 -6.19 -5.55
C LYS A 162 -27.86 -5.93 -5.83
N PHE A 163 -28.42 -4.84 -5.32
CA PHE A 163 -29.80 -4.42 -5.58
C PHE A 163 -29.99 -3.94 -7.03
N PHE A 164 -29.00 -3.22 -7.58
CA PHE A 164 -28.95 -2.80 -8.99
C PHE A 164 -28.92 -3.98 -9.97
N LEU A 165 -28.18 -5.05 -9.66
CA LEU A 165 -28.13 -6.28 -10.47
C LEU A 165 -29.41 -7.13 -10.35
N TRP A 166 -30.13 -7.04 -9.21
CA TRP A 166 -31.39 -7.75 -8.99
C TRP A 166 -32.60 -7.09 -9.67
N LYS A 167 -32.65 -5.75 -9.74
CA LYS A 167 -33.77 -4.97 -10.30
C LYS A 167 -33.77 -4.85 -11.84
N ASN A 168 -32.64 -5.10 -12.50
CA ASN A 168 -32.44 -4.87 -13.94
C ASN A 168 -32.66 -6.10 -14.86
N LYS A 169 -33.45 -7.10 -14.44
CA LYS A 169 -33.95 -8.15 -15.35
C LYS A 169 -35.31 -7.81 -15.99
N SER A 170 -36.04 -6.83 -15.45
CA SER A 170 -37.43 -6.52 -15.83
C SER A 170 -37.60 -5.20 -16.59
N ILE A 171 -36.55 -4.40 -16.77
CA ILE A 171 -36.56 -3.14 -17.55
C ILE A 171 -36.07 -3.43 -18.98
N MET A 172 -36.70 -4.41 -19.64
CA MET A 172 -36.58 -4.64 -21.09
C MET A 172 -37.86 -4.23 -21.85
N ALA A 173 -38.90 -3.75 -21.14
CA ALA A 173 -40.21 -3.55 -21.71
C ALA A 173 -40.86 -2.25 -21.21
N ALA A 174 -40.33 -1.08 -21.60
CA ALA A 174 -41.13 0.16 -21.68
C ALA A 174 -40.33 1.34 -22.28
N THR A 175 -40.76 1.72 -23.49
CA THR A 175 -40.91 3.08 -24.03
C THR A 175 -39.72 3.95 -24.45
N SER A 176 -39.94 4.52 -25.65
CA SER A 176 -39.34 5.67 -26.38
C SER A 176 -37.96 5.52 -27.07
N SER A 177 -38.03 5.61 -28.41
CA SER A 177 -37.00 5.72 -29.47
C SER A 177 -35.70 4.92 -29.29
N GLU A 178 -35.76 3.65 -29.72
CA GLU A 178 -34.62 2.73 -29.80
C GLU A 178 -33.37 3.33 -30.49
N SER A 179 -33.52 4.18 -31.50
CA SER A 179 -32.40 4.61 -32.35
C SER A 179 -31.43 5.61 -31.71
N GLU A 180 -31.90 6.53 -30.86
CA GLU A 180 -31.03 7.53 -30.20
C GLU A 180 -30.47 7.01 -28.88
N VAL A 181 -31.23 6.18 -28.17
CA VAL A 181 -30.81 5.53 -26.92
C VAL A 181 -29.74 4.45 -27.17
N LEU A 182 -29.82 3.69 -28.28
CA LEU A 182 -28.80 2.69 -28.66
C LEU A 182 -27.45 3.31 -29.06
N ALA A 183 -27.46 4.50 -29.67
CA ALA A 183 -26.23 5.19 -30.10
C ALA A 183 -25.44 5.79 -28.91
N TYR A 184 -26.15 6.29 -27.89
CA TYR A 184 -25.53 6.89 -26.70
C TYR A 184 -25.13 5.83 -25.64
N LYS A 185 -25.91 4.75 -25.49
CA LYS A 185 -25.62 3.65 -24.53
C LYS A 185 -24.52 2.68 -24.98
N GLY A 186 -24.30 2.50 -26.29
CA GLY A 186 -23.44 1.43 -26.82
C GLY A 186 -21.93 1.58 -26.56
N ARG A 187 -21.40 2.81 -26.44
CA ARG A 187 -19.96 3.07 -26.24
C ARG A 187 -19.60 3.43 -24.80
N LYS A 188 -20.28 4.41 -24.19
CA LYS A 188 -20.02 4.84 -22.80
C LYS A 188 -20.44 3.79 -21.78
N GLY A 189 -21.58 3.12 -21.98
CA GLY A 189 -22.03 2.03 -21.10
C GLY A 189 -21.11 0.80 -21.16
N LYS A 190 -20.68 0.43 -22.37
CA LYS A 190 -19.69 -0.65 -22.56
C LYS A 190 -18.34 -0.31 -21.95
N GLN A 191 -17.91 0.95 -22.04
CA GLN A 191 -16.70 1.44 -21.40
C GLN A 191 -16.79 1.40 -19.87
N LEU A 192 -17.89 1.89 -19.27
CA LEU A 192 -18.09 1.82 -17.81
C LEU A 192 -18.13 0.38 -17.27
N VAL A 193 -18.77 -0.54 -18.00
CA VAL A 193 -18.76 -1.97 -17.65
C VAL A 193 -17.34 -2.55 -17.78
N ASN A 194 -16.61 -2.20 -18.84
CA ASN A 194 -15.21 -2.63 -19.00
C ASN A 194 -14.32 -2.08 -17.88
N ASP A 195 -14.45 -0.80 -17.51
CA ASP A 195 -13.70 -0.14 -16.45
C ASP A 195 -14.00 -0.78 -15.08
N ALA A 196 -15.27 -1.14 -14.82
CA ALA A 196 -15.68 -1.84 -13.59
C ALA A 196 -15.15 -3.27 -13.51
N VAL A 197 -15.19 -4.01 -14.63
CA VAL A 197 -14.59 -5.36 -14.75
C VAL A 197 -13.08 -5.29 -14.58
N GLU A 198 -12.43 -4.27 -15.14
CA GLU A 198 -10.99 -4.04 -15.01
C GLU A 198 -10.62 -3.73 -13.55
N LEU A 199 -11.39 -2.88 -12.87
CA LEU A 199 -11.19 -2.55 -11.45
C LEU A 199 -11.34 -3.77 -10.53
N ASP A 200 -12.39 -4.57 -10.72
CA ASP A 200 -12.60 -5.82 -9.97
C ASP A 200 -11.45 -6.81 -10.20
N SER A 201 -10.94 -6.90 -11.43
CA SER A 201 -9.78 -7.72 -11.76
C SER A 201 -8.51 -7.26 -11.03
N PHE A 202 -8.27 -5.95 -10.91
CA PHE A 202 -7.12 -5.41 -10.18
C PHE A 202 -7.21 -5.68 -8.68
N ILE A 203 -8.40 -5.58 -8.08
CA ILE A 203 -8.59 -5.87 -6.66
C ILE A 203 -8.32 -7.35 -6.38
N LYS A 204 -8.82 -8.25 -7.24
CA LYS A 204 -8.56 -9.71 -7.12
C LYS A 204 -7.08 -10.03 -7.22
N VAL A 205 -6.38 -9.47 -8.21
CA VAL A 205 -4.94 -9.67 -8.38
C VAL A 205 -4.18 -9.08 -7.18
N GLY A 206 -4.54 -7.87 -6.73
CA GLY A 206 -3.92 -7.22 -5.59
C GLY A 206 -4.07 -8.01 -4.29
N ALA A 207 -5.27 -8.53 -4.00
CA ALA A 207 -5.53 -9.37 -2.83
C ALA A 207 -4.75 -10.69 -2.88
N TRP A 208 -4.69 -11.34 -4.05
CA TRP A 208 -3.86 -12.52 -4.25
C TRP A 208 -2.37 -12.26 -4.01
N LEU A 209 -1.85 -11.12 -4.49
CA LEU A 209 -0.47 -10.72 -4.23
C LEU A 209 -0.20 -10.45 -2.75
N LEU A 210 -1.15 -9.90 -1.99
CA LEU A 210 -1.02 -9.79 -0.53
C LEU A 210 -0.95 -11.16 0.14
N ILE A 211 -1.75 -12.14 -0.30
CA ILE A 211 -1.68 -13.51 0.21
C ILE A 211 -0.30 -14.11 -0.08
N CYS A 212 0.23 -13.92 -1.28
CA CYS A 212 1.58 -14.38 -1.63
C CYS A 212 2.66 -13.70 -0.77
N ALA A 213 2.56 -12.38 -0.56
CA ALA A 213 3.47 -11.64 0.32
C ALA A 213 3.40 -12.14 1.77
N ALA A 214 2.20 -12.38 2.30
CA ALA A 214 2.00 -12.97 3.62
C ALA A 214 2.62 -14.38 3.71
N GLY A 215 2.48 -15.20 2.66
CA GLY A 215 3.14 -16.50 2.57
C GLY A 215 4.66 -16.41 2.61
N CYS A 216 5.28 -15.46 1.88
CA CYS A 216 6.72 -15.20 1.98
C CYS A 216 7.13 -14.78 3.40
N TYR A 217 6.36 -13.90 4.03
CA TYR A 217 6.60 -13.46 5.40
C TYR A 217 6.58 -14.63 6.39
N VAL A 218 5.54 -15.46 6.34
CA VAL A 218 5.42 -16.65 7.19
C VAL A 218 6.56 -17.63 6.90
N GLY A 219 6.93 -17.83 5.63
CA GLY A 219 8.04 -18.68 5.23
C GLY A 219 9.37 -18.24 5.84
N VAL A 220 9.70 -16.95 5.77
CA VAL A 220 10.90 -16.37 6.39
C VAL A 220 10.85 -16.55 7.91
N SER A 221 9.73 -16.21 8.55
CA SER A 221 9.57 -16.31 10.00
C SER A 221 9.73 -17.75 10.51
N MET A 222 9.09 -18.72 9.84
CA MET A 222 9.19 -20.15 10.15
C MET A 222 10.58 -20.72 9.86
N GLY A 223 11.26 -20.23 8.80
CA GLY A 223 12.64 -20.61 8.51
C GLY A 223 13.59 -20.15 9.61
N GLY A 224 13.37 -18.94 10.14
CA GLY A 224 14.09 -18.42 11.31
C GLY A 224 13.89 -19.32 12.55
N LEU A 225 12.64 -19.67 12.89
CA LEU A 225 12.36 -20.59 14.00
C LEU A 225 13.01 -21.96 13.82
N THR A 226 12.94 -22.52 12.61
CA THR A 226 13.53 -23.82 12.28
C THR A 226 15.04 -23.83 12.49
N ARG A 227 15.72 -22.74 12.10
CA ARG A 227 17.16 -22.60 12.33
C ARG A 227 17.49 -22.43 13.82
N LEU A 228 16.82 -21.48 14.49
CA LEU A 228 17.13 -21.08 15.86
C LEU A 228 16.80 -22.17 16.90
N ASN A 229 15.92 -23.10 16.56
CA ASN A 229 15.65 -24.31 17.36
C ASN A 229 16.47 -25.52 16.91
N GLU A 230 17.44 -25.35 16.01
CA GLU A 230 18.32 -26.41 15.50
C GLU A 230 17.50 -27.60 14.95
N ALA A 231 16.41 -27.25 14.29
CA ALA A 231 15.42 -28.21 13.84
C ALA A 231 15.68 -28.69 12.40
N ALA A 232 16.46 -27.94 11.62
CA ALA A 232 16.57 -28.07 10.16
C ALA A 232 16.80 -29.49 9.61
N MET A 233 17.47 -30.36 10.37
CA MET A 233 17.84 -31.72 9.97
C MET A 233 17.09 -32.84 10.74
N LYS A 234 16.15 -32.50 11.62
CA LYS A 234 15.39 -33.47 12.44
C LYS A 234 14.42 -34.35 11.64
N MET A 235 14.02 -33.93 10.45
CA MET A 235 13.17 -34.73 9.55
C MET A 235 14.03 -35.65 8.68
N THR A 236 14.03 -36.95 8.98
CA THR A 236 14.90 -37.96 8.35
C THR A 236 14.51 -38.28 6.90
N ASP A 237 13.21 -38.31 6.63
CA ASP A 237 12.68 -38.52 5.28
C ASP A 237 12.90 -37.28 4.40
N ARG A 238 13.71 -37.48 3.35
CA ARG A 238 14.07 -36.44 2.36
C ARG A 238 13.23 -36.50 1.10
N HIS A 239 12.22 -37.37 1.04
CA HIS A 239 11.39 -37.48 -0.16
C HIS A 239 10.68 -36.14 -0.43
N PRO A 240 10.78 -35.59 -1.66
CA PRO A 240 10.18 -34.31 -2.00
C PRO A 240 8.66 -34.27 -1.74
N PHE A 241 8.03 -35.44 -1.78
CA PHE A 241 6.59 -35.66 -1.68
C PHE A 241 6.13 -36.29 -0.36
N THR A 242 6.91 -36.26 0.73
CA THR A 242 6.37 -36.66 2.04
C THR A 242 5.41 -35.57 2.53
N TRP A 243 4.10 -35.86 2.51
CA TRP A 243 3.03 -34.94 2.90
C TRP A 243 2.44 -35.24 4.28
N ILE A 244 2.69 -36.41 4.85
CA ILE A 244 1.98 -36.89 6.04
C ILE A 244 2.98 -37.06 7.19
N PRO A 245 2.78 -36.39 8.34
CA PRO A 245 3.52 -36.65 9.57
C PRO A 245 3.32 -38.08 10.08
N PRO A 246 4.28 -38.66 10.82
CA PRO A 246 4.17 -40.00 11.41
C PRO A 246 3.23 -39.99 12.64
N PHE A 247 1.97 -39.59 12.44
CA PHE A 247 0.98 -39.53 13.52
C PHE A 247 0.83 -40.91 14.17
N GLY A 248 1.04 -40.97 15.49
CA GLY A 248 0.96 -42.23 16.26
C GLY A 248 2.21 -43.12 16.20
N HIS A 249 3.23 -42.77 15.40
CA HIS A 249 4.46 -43.55 15.21
C HIS A 249 5.73 -42.73 15.48
N TRP A 250 5.66 -41.79 16.43
CA TRP A 250 6.77 -40.87 16.74
C TRP A 250 8.00 -41.58 17.30
N ASP A 251 7.81 -42.67 18.06
CA ASP A 251 8.90 -43.48 18.60
C ASP A 251 9.73 -44.11 17.46
N GLU A 252 9.07 -44.65 16.43
CA GLU A 252 9.73 -45.24 15.27
C GLU A 252 10.55 -44.20 14.49
N GLU A 253 9.97 -43.02 14.26
CA GLU A 253 10.66 -41.91 13.58
C GLU A 253 11.85 -41.40 14.42
N PHE A 254 11.71 -41.35 15.74
CA PHE A 254 12.80 -40.96 16.62
C PHE A 254 13.93 -42.01 16.61
N GLU A 255 13.61 -43.30 16.59
CA GLU A 255 14.60 -44.37 16.44
C GLU A 255 15.33 -44.34 15.08
N LYS A 256 14.63 -43.95 14.01
CA LYS A 256 15.29 -43.67 12.72
C LYS A 256 16.22 -42.47 12.83
N TYR A 257 15.79 -41.40 13.50
CA TYR A 257 16.59 -40.20 13.71
C TYR A 257 17.89 -40.48 14.47
N LYS A 258 17.85 -41.32 15.51
CA LYS A 258 19.04 -41.73 16.27
C LYS A 258 20.12 -42.40 15.43
N LYS A 259 19.76 -43.00 14.29
CA LYS A 259 20.70 -43.65 13.35
C LYS A 259 21.38 -42.65 12.40
N PHE A 260 20.85 -41.44 12.29
CA PHE A 260 21.31 -40.41 11.36
C PHE A 260 22.60 -39.74 11.84
N ASP A 261 23.41 -39.25 10.89
CA ASP A 261 24.73 -38.70 11.17
C ASP A 261 24.69 -37.42 12.02
N GLU A 262 23.66 -36.58 11.85
CA GLU A 262 23.45 -35.41 12.71
C GLU A 262 23.34 -35.81 14.19
N TYR A 263 22.50 -36.80 14.52
CA TYR A 263 22.31 -37.23 15.91
C TYR A 263 23.63 -37.73 16.52
N LYS A 264 24.42 -38.48 15.75
CA LYS A 264 25.75 -38.96 16.18
C LYS A 264 26.75 -37.83 16.41
N MET A 265 26.58 -36.69 15.75
CA MET A 265 27.46 -35.52 15.86
C MET A 265 27.06 -34.57 16.98
N LEU A 266 25.84 -34.68 17.54
CA LEU A 266 25.44 -33.88 18.70
C LEU A 266 26.35 -34.14 19.91
N PRO A 267 26.64 -33.14 20.74
CA PRO A 267 27.32 -33.32 22.02
C PRO A 267 26.63 -34.40 22.87
N THR A 268 27.40 -35.13 23.68
CA THR A 268 26.87 -36.23 24.50
C THR A 268 25.76 -35.77 25.45
N GLU A 269 25.90 -34.59 26.04
CA GLU A 269 24.90 -33.96 26.92
C GLU A 269 23.58 -33.71 26.16
N GLU A 270 23.65 -33.07 24.98
CA GLU A 270 22.46 -32.77 24.17
C GLU A 270 21.74 -34.04 23.68
N ARG A 271 22.48 -35.13 23.39
CA ARG A 271 21.86 -36.42 23.06
C ARG A 271 21.10 -37.04 24.23
N GLN A 272 21.60 -36.87 25.45
CA GLN A 272 20.97 -37.43 26.65
C GLN A 272 19.74 -36.63 27.07
N GLU A 273 19.72 -35.34 26.78
CA GLU A 273 18.62 -34.43 27.12
C GLU A 273 17.50 -34.38 26.07
N LEU A 274 17.76 -34.78 24.81
CA LEU A 274 16.77 -34.70 23.73
C LEU A 274 15.57 -35.63 24.00
N THR A 275 14.48 -35.05 24.50
CA THR A 275 13.24 -35.77 24.77
C THR A 275 12.44 -36.02 23.49
N LEU A 276 11.54 -37.01 23.51
CA LEU A 276 10.62 -37.28 22.39
C LEU A 276 9.78 -36.05 22.04
N ASN A 277 9.29 -35.31 23.03
CA ASN A 277 8.47 -34.12 22.81
C ASN A 277 9.25 -32.99 22.13
N GLU A 278 10.50 -32.77 22.53
CA GLU A 278 11.39 -31.81 21.87
C GLU A 278 11.70 -32.23 20.44
N PHE A 279 11.95 -33.53 20.21
CA PHE A 279 12.11 -34.07 18.87
C PHE A 279 10.87 -33.81 18.00
N ILE A 280 9.67 -34.12 18.49
CA ILE A 280 8.40 -33.88 17.78
C ILE A 280 8.25 -32.40 17.46
N PHE A 281 8.48 -31.51 18.43
CA PHE A 281 8.37 -30.06 18.23
C PHE A 281 9.32 -29.56 17.12
N ARG A 282 10.60 -29.94 17.19
CA ARG A 282 11.59 -29.55 16.17
C ARG A 282 11.26 -30.18 14.80
N TRP A 283 10.82 -31.43 14.77
CA TRP A 283 10.37 -32.09 13.55
C TRP A 283 9.20 -31.34 12.89
N LEU A 284 8.21 -30.93 13.69
CA LEU A 284 7.04 -30.18 13.23
C LEU A 284 7.42 -28.80 12.65
N LEU A 285 8.40 -28.10 13.23
CA LEU A 285 8.89 -26.83 12.68
C LEU A 285 9.36 -26.98 11.22
N VAL A 286 10.19 -28.00 10.95
CA VAL A 286 10.66 -28.31 9.59
C VAL A 286 9.50 -28.68 8.68
N TYR A 287 8.62 -29.55 9.16
CA TYR A 287 7.46 -29.99 8.40
C TYR A 287 6.59 -28.80 7.97
N PHE A 288 6.23 -27.92 8.91
CA PHE A 288 5.40 -26.74 8.64
C PHE A 288 6.11 -25.71 7.75
N HIS A 289 7.43 -25.55 7.88
CA HIS A 289 8.21 -24.72 6.97
C HIS A 289 8.21 -25.28 5.53
N ARG A 290 8.45 -26.60 5.36
CA ARG A 290 8.48 -27.28 4.05
C ARG A 290 7.10 -27.31 3.40
N ILE A 291 6.04 -27.65 4.14
CA ILE A 291 4.68 -27.66 3.62
C ILE A 291 4.23 -26.25 3.25
N GLY A 292 4.57 -25.23 4.05
CA GLY A 292 4.28 -23.83 3.76
C GLY A 292 4.91 -23.37 2.44
N GLY A 293 6.17 -23.73 2.18
CA GLY A 293 6.84 -23.45 0.91
C GLY A 293 6.13 -24.10 -0.30
N ARG A 294 5.70 -25.37 -0.15
CA ARG A 294 4.93 -26.07 -1.20
C ARG A 294 3.56 -25.44 -1.43
N MET A 295 2.85 -25.07 -0.37
CA MET A 295 1.55 -24.41 -0.49
C MET A 295 1.69 -23.05 -1.19
N LEU A 296 2.71 -22.27 -0.83
CA LEU A 296 3.00 -20.99 -1.48
C LEU A 296 3.26 -21.15 -2.98
N PHE A 297 3.93 -22.24 -3.39
CA PHE A 297 4.10 -22.57 -4.80
C PHE A 297 2.76 -22.68 -5.54
N PHE A 298 1.82 -23.46 -5.03
CA PHE A 298 0.50 -23.62 -5.66
C PHE A 298 -0.34 -22.34 -5.59
N VAL A 299 -0.32 -21.65 -4.44
CA VAL A 299 -1.01 -20.38 -4.21
C VAL A 299 -0.51 -19.30 -5.19
N PHE A 300 0.74 -19.36 -5.62
CA PHE A 300 1.25 -18.46 -6.65
C PHE A 300 0.96 -18.96 -8.06
N PHE A 301 1.42 -20.15 -8.45
CA PHE A 301 1.40 -20.58 -9.85
C PHE A 301 -0.01 -20.78 -10.41
N ILE A 302 -0.95 -21.32 -9.62
CA ILE A 302 -2.32 -21.58 -10.10
C ILE A 302 -3.05 -20.26 -10.41
N PRO A 303 -3.20 -19.30 -9.47
CA PRO A 303 -3.86 -18.04 -9.79
C PRO A 303 -3.07 -17.20 -10.79
N CYS A 304 -1.72 -17.24 -10.76
CA CYS A 304 -0.90 -16.54 -11.74
C CYS A 304 -1.22 -16.99 -13.16
N GLY A 305 -1.30 -18.31 -13.42
CA GLY A 305 -1.68 -18.86 -14.72
C GLY A 305 -3.10 -18.44 -15.14
N VAL A 306 -4.06 -18.49 -14.23
CA VAL A 306 -5.45 -18.06 -14.49
C VAL A 306 -5.53 -16.58 -14.84
N PHE A 307 -4.87 -15.71 -14.08
CA PHE A 307 -4.86 -14.27 -14.33
C PHE A 307 -4.10 -13.91 -15.61
N TRP A 308 -3.03 -14.65 -15.92
CA TRP A 308 -2.28 -14.48 -17.16
C TRP A 308 -3.13 -14.84 -18.38
N TYR A 309 -3.83 -15.98 -18.33
CA TYR A 309 -4.74 -16.43 -19.39
C TYR A 309 -5.92 -15.47 -19.57
N LYS A 310 -6.50 -14.97 -18.47
CA LYS A 310 -7.59 -13.99 -18.49
C LYS A 310 -7.16 -12.57 -18.92
N GLY A 311 -5.87 -12.33 -19.12
CA GLY A 311 -5.36 -11.03 -19.56
C GLY A 311 -5.37 -9.94 -18.48
N TYR A 312 -5.45 -10.30 -17.19
CA TYR A 312 -5.55 -9.32 -16.08
C TYR A 312 -4.22 -8.61 -15.77
N PHE A 313 -3.13 -8.99 -16.43
CA PHE A 313 -1.80 -8.42 -16.21
C PHE A 313 -1.43 -7.40 -17.28
N THR A 314 -1.01 -6.21 -16.83
CA THR A 314 -0.28 -5.25 -17.65
C THR A 314 1.08 -5.83 -18.08
N SER A 315 1.69 -5.29 -19.14
CA SER A 315 2.98 -5.76 -19.65
C SER A 315 4.09 -5.75 -18.59
N LEU A 316 4.13 -4.71 -17.74
CA LEU A 316 5.07 -4.60 -16.63
C LEU A 316 4.77 -5.64 -15.54
N LEU A 317 3.49 -5.87 -15.21
CA LEU A 317 3.11 -6.86 -14.20
C LEU A 317 3.45 -8.29 -14.67
N LYS A 318 3.28 -8.61 -15.96
CA LYS A 318 3.72 -9.88 -16.56
C LYS A 318 5.21 -10.13 -16.33
N ARG A 319 6.07 -9.15 -16.62
CA ARG A 319 7.52 -9.28 -16.39
C ARG A 319 7.84 -9.50 -14.91
N ARG A 320 7.16 -8.80 -14.01
CA ARG A 320 7.34 -8.95 -12.55
C ARG A 320 6.88 -10.31 -12.04
N MET A 321 5.74 -10.82 -12.53
CA MET A 321 5.24 -12.16 -12.18
C MET A 321 6.14 -13.26 -12.74
N PHE A 322 6.69 -13.09 -13.95
CA PHE A 322 7.69 -14.01 -14.49
C PHE A 322 8.95 -14.06 -13.60
N MET A 323 9.49 -12.90 -13.22
CA MET A 323 10.65 -12.84 -12.31
C MET A 323 10.35 -13.46 -10.94
N ALA A 324 9.17 -13.19 -10.36
CA ALA A 324 8.79 -13.81 -9.09
C ALA A 324 8.62 -15.33 -9.20
N GLY A 325 8.09 -15.83 -10.32
CA GLY A 325 8.02 -17.26 -10.60
C GLY A 325 9.41 -17.90 -10.71
N LEU A 326 10.37 -17.23 -11.35
CA LEU A 326 11.75 -17.71 -11.43
C LEU A 326 12.41 -17.81 -10.04
N LEU A 327 12.27 -16.78 -9.20
CA LEU A 327 12.75 -16.79 -7.81
C LEU A 327 12.12 -17.95 -7.01
N MET A 328 10.80 -18.12 -7.14
CA MET A 328 10.08 -19.21 -6.47
C MET A 328 10.54 -20.61 -6.93
N PHE A 329 10.87 -20.78 -8.22
CA PHE A 329 11.45 -22.03 -8.71
C PHE A 329 12.86 -22.27 -8.18
N LEU A 330 13.68 -21.21 -8.02
CA LEU A 330 15.03 -21.30 -7.47
C LEU A 330 15.05 -21.70 -5.99
N GLN A 331 13.98 -21.43 -5.23
CA GLN A 331 13.88 -21.82 -3.82
C GLN A 331 13.92 -23.31 -3.57
N ILE A 332 13.31 -24.11 -4.44
CA ILE A 332 13.23 -25.56 -4.29
C ILE A 332 14.63 -26.21 -4.30
N PRO A 333 15.48 -26.00 -5.33
CA PRO A 333 16.82 -26.55 -5.34
C PRO A 333 17.71 -25.90 -4.27
N LEU A 334 17.55 -24.60 -3.96
CA LEU A 334 18.30 -23.95 -2.89
C LEU A 334 18.02 -24.60 -1.53
N GLY A 335 16.76 -24.82 -1.17
CA GLY A 335 16.38 -25.48 0.09
C GLY A 335 16.85 -26.93 0.16
N TRP A 336 16.77 -27.68 -0.93
CA TRP A 336 17.30 -29.05 -1.00
C TRP A 336 18.83 -29.09 -0.87
N TYR A 337 19.52 -28.21 -1.59
CA TYR A 337 20.98 -28.08 -1.53
C TYR A 337 21.46 -27.65 -0.15
N MET A 338 20.71 -26.78 0.53
CA MET A 338 20.95 -26.36 1.91
C MET A 338 21.00 -27.54 2.88
N LEU A 339 20.07 -28.50 2.73
CA LEU A 339 19.98 -29.70 3.56
C LEU A 339 21.17 -30.65 3.35
N ASN A 340 21.61 -30.83 2.10
CA ASN A 340 22.69 -31.75 1.77
C ASN A 340 24.09 -31.20 2.11
N SER A 341 24.26 -29.88 2.26
CA SER A 341 25.52 -29.27 2.72
C SER A 341 25.93 -29.65 4.12
N GLY A 342 24.94 -29.71 5.03
CA GLY A 342 25.17 -29.64 6.48
C GLY A 342 25.93 -30.84 7.06
N LEU A 343 26.20 -31.85 6.22
CA LEU A 343 26.85 -33.12 6.59
C LEU A 343 28.28 -33.26 6.03
N HIS A 344 28.81 -32.24 5.33
CA HIS A 344 30.20 -32.29 4.84
C HIS A 344 31.20 -32.04 5.97
N ARG A 345 32.05 -33.03 6.26
CA ARG A 345 33.06 -33.01 7.36
C ARG A 345 33.94 -31.75 7.38
N GLU A 346 34.23 -31.14 6.24
CA GLU A 346 35.08 -29.94 6.14
C GLU A 346 34.42 -28.66 6.69
N LEU A 347 33.10 -28.51 6.57
CA LEU A 347 32.36 -27.39 7.18
C LEU A 347 32.24 -27.50 8.70
N MET A 348 32.60 -28.66 9.25
CA MET A 348 32.42 -29.06 10.64
C MET A 348 33.73 -29.03 11.43
N ALA A 349 34.88 -29.04 10.74
CA ALA A 349 36.20 -29.08 11.39
C ALA A 349 36.47 -27.84 12.29
N ASN A 350 35.79 -26.72 12.02
CA ASN A 350 35.96 -25.45 12.73
C ASN A 350 34.64 -24.86 13.28
N LYS A 351 33.52 -25.62 13.26
CA LYS A 351 32.22 -25.15 13.78
C LYS A 351 31.80 -25.96 14.99
N LYS A 352 31.22 -25.30 15.99
CA LYS A 352 30.65 -25.94 17.19
C LYS A 352 29.43 -26.82 16.89
N LYS A 353 28.76 -26.62 15.74
CA LYS A 353 27.50 -27.26 15.37
C LYS A 353 27.41 -27.58 13.88
N PRO A 354 26.54 -28.53 13.48
CA PRO A 354 26.23 -28.79 12.08
C PRO A 354 25.78 -27.56 11.30
N GLY A 355 26.67 -27.03 10.46
CA GLY A 355 26.50 -25.74 9.83
C GLY A 355 26.16 -25.83 8.34
N VAL A 356 25.10 -25.16 7.91
CA VAL A 356 24.86 -24.86 6.51
C VAL A 356 25.90 -23.84 6.01
N SER A 357 26.34 -23.96 4.76
CA SER A 357 27.19 -22.95 4.12
C SER A 357 26.52 -21.57 4.13
N GLN A 358 27.27 -20.54 4.55
CA GLN A 358 26.80 -19.15 4.65
C GLN A 358 26.28 -18.60 3.32
N TYR A 359 26.90 -19.00 2.20
CA TYR A 359 26.42 -18.65 0.87
C TYR A 359 25.00 -19.18 0.63
N ARG A 360 24.76 -20.46 0.95
CA ARG A 360 23.45 -21.11 0.74
C ARG A 360 22.37 -20.50 1.62
N MET A 361 22.70 -20.28 2.90
CA MET A 361 21.80 -19.62 3.86
C MET A 361 21.41 -18.22 3.38
N ALA A 362 22.39 -17.44 2.89
CA ALA A 362 22.13 -16.08 2.45
C ALA A 362 21.28 -16.00 1.18
N PHE A 363 21.54 -16.86 0.19
CA PHE A 363 20.67 -16.94 -0.98
C PHE A 363 19.26 -17.43 -0.64
N HIS A 364 19.14 -18.40 0.27
CA HIS A 364 17.85 -18.91 0.72
C HIS A 364 17.03 -17.84 1.47
N LEU A 365 17.70 -16.96 2.24
CA LEU A 365 17.04 -15.85 2.96
C LEU A 365 16.73 -14.64 2.09
N ILE A 366 17.63 -14.21 1.19
CA ILE A 366 17.42 -12.98 0.42
C ILE A 366 16.35 -13.13 -0.66
N ASP A 367 16.23 -14.32 -1.24
CA ASP A 367 15.26 -14.60 -2.30
C ASP A 367 13.79 -14.37 -1.86
N PRO A 368 13.29 -14.86 -0.70
CA PRO A 368 11.94 -14.56 -0.25
C PRO A 368 11.77 -13.09 0.14
N PHE A 369 12.83 -12.36 0.52
CA PHE A 369 12.77 -10.89 0.67
C PHE A 369 12.51 -10.21 -0.68
N LEU A 370 13.18 -10.64 -1.74
CA LEU A 370 12.95 -10.12 -3.09
C LEU A 370 11.54 -10.43 -3.57
N MET A 371 11.08 -11.67 -3.39
CA MET A 371 9.71 -12.08 -3.72
C MET A 371 8.67 -11.29 -2.92
N PHE A 372 8.87 -11.16 -1.60
CA PHE A 372 8.03 -10.35 -0.73
C PHE A 372 7.93 -8.91 -1.25
N GLY A 373 9.07 -8.30 -1.61
CA GLY A 373 9.11 -6.95 -2.15
C GLY A 373 8.35 -6.80 -3.46
N ILE A 374 8.47 -7.78 -4.37
CA ILE A 374 7.72 -7.82 -5.62
C ILE A 374 6.21 -7.94 -5.32
N PHE A 375 5.79 -8.92 -4.53
CA PHE A 375 4.38 -9.15 -4.25
C PHE A 375 3.74 -7.99 -3.50
N PHE A 376 4.35 -7.55 -2.40
CA PHE A 376 3.83 -6.49 -1.56
C PHE A 376 3.74 -5.15 -2.30
N TYR A 377 4.79 -4.74 -3.01
CA TYR A 377 4.77 -3.47 -3.75
C TYR A 377 3.71 -3.46 -4.87
N ASN A 378 3.56 -4.57 -5.60
CA ASN A 378 2.54 -4.66 -6.66
C ASN A 378 1.13 -4.78 -6.07
N ALA A 379 0.96 -5.45 -4.94
CA ALA A 379 -0.31 -5.46 -4.22
C ALA A 379 -0.74 -4.06 -3.80
N LEU A 380 0.16 -3.27 -3.18
CA LEU A 380 -0.12 -1.87 -2.85
C LEU A 380 -0.48 -1.08 -4.11
N SER A 381 0.23 -1.30 -5.22
CA SER A 381 -0.01 -0.62 -6.49
C SER A 381 -1.38 -0.86 -7.10
N LEU A 382 -1.98 -2.03 -6.84
CA LEU A 382 -3.28 -2.43 -7.37
C LEU A 382 -4.43 -2.10 -6.41
N LEU A 383 -4.18 -2.19 -5.09
CA LEU A 383 -5.19 -1.99 -4.06
C LEU A 383 -5.30 -0.54 -3.60
N LEU A 384 -4.22 0.23 -3.70
CA LEU A 384 -4.14 1.60 -3.23
C LEU A 384 -3.80 2.54 -4.37
N GLN A 385 -4.61 3.58 -4.53
CA GLN A 385 -4.21 4.71 -5.37
C GLN A 385 -3.10 5.49 -4.65
N PRO A 386 -1.97 5.82 -5.32
CA PRO A 386 -0.92 6.60 -4.70
C PRO A 386 -1.41 8.01 -4.42
N GLN A 387 -0.89 8.61 -3.35
CA GLN A 387 -1.16 10.00 -3.03
C GLN A 387 -0.43 10.93 -4.02
N ASN A 388 -1.15 11.89 -4.62
CA ASN A 388 -0.55 12.81 -5.57
C ASN A 388 0.36 13.83 -4.85
N HIS A 389 1.66 13.68 -5.07
CA HIS A 389 2.67 14.57 -4.53
C HIS A 389 3.43 15.33 -5.65
N CYS A 390 2.84 15.50 -6.83
CA CYS A 390 3.49 16.17 -7.97
C CYS A 390 3.87 17.63 -7.64
N ASN A 391 3.10 18.30 -6.78
CA ASN A 391 3.35 19.69 -6.36
C ASN A 391 4.32 19.82 -5.18
N VAL A 392 4.84 18.70 -4.63
CA VAL A 392 5.76 18.74 -3.49
C VAL A 392 7.19 18.92 -4.01
N ALA A 393 7.73 20.13 -3.85
CA ALA A 393 9.10 20.44 -4.23
C ALA A 393 10.10 19.49 -3.56
N LYS A 394 11.16 19.11 -4.28
CA LYS A 394 12.28 18.27 -3.80
C LYS A 394 11.91 16.84 -3.37
N ILE A 395 10.69 16.38 -3.64
CA ILE A 395 10.28 14.99 -3.35
C ILE A 395 11.16 13.93 -4.04
N GLY A 396 11.84 14.29 -5.13
CA GLY A 396 12.84 13.44 -5.80
C GLY A 396 13.91 12.89 -4.86
N ASN A 397 14.39 13.68 -3.90
CA ASN A 397 15.40 13.24 -2.94
C ASN A 397 14.84 12.22 -1.95
N ALA A 398 13.60 12.42 -1.47
CA ALA A 398 12.92 11.45 -0.61
C ALA A 398 12.71 10.10 -1.34
N ARG A 399 12.42 10.13 -2.65
CA ARG A 399 12.35 8.92 -3.48
C ARG A 399 13.70 8.22 -3.58
N LEU A 400 14.79 8.96 -3.78
CA LEU A 400 16.14 8.40 -3.82
C LEU A 400 16.50 7.76 -2.48
N PHE A 401 16.23 8.44 -1.37
CA PHE A 401 16.46 7.94 -0.02
C PHE A 401 15.69 6.64 0.27
N GLY A 402 14.41 6.55 -0.16
CA GLY A 402 13.65 5.31 -0.08
C GLY A 402 14.30 4.15 -0.86
N LYS A 403 14.83 4.41 -2.06
CA LYS A 403 15.55 3.39 -2.86
C LYS A 403 16.87 2.95 -2.20
N ILE A 404 17.63 3.90 -1.65
CA ILE A 404 18.88 3.60 -0.92
C ILE A 404 18.56 2.73 0.31
N LEU A 405 17.50 3.06 1.06
CA LEU A 405 17.06 2.26 2.20
C LEU A 405 16.67 0.83 1.82
N ILE A 406 15.96 0.64 0.69
CA ILE A 406 15.67 -0.70 0.16
C ILE A 406 16.97 -1.47 -0.08
N GLY A 407 17.93 -0.87 -0.77
CA GLY A 407 19.22 -1.50 -1.08
C GLY A 407 20.01 -1.86 0.19
N LEU A 408 20.16 -0.90 1.11
CA LEU A 408 20.87 -1.11 2.37
C LEU A 408 20.23 -2.22 3.21
N LEU A 409 18.89 -2.27 3.29
CA LEU A 409 18.19 -3.30 4.05
C LEU A 409 18.40 -4.69 3.43
N LEU A 410 18.32 -4.81 2.10
CA LEU A 410 18.54 -6.08 1.41
C LEU A 410 19.99 -6.57 1.58
N VAL A 411 20.98 -5.69 1.40
CA VAL A 411 22.39 -6.03 1.60
C VAL A 411 22.68 -6.34 3.08
N GLY A 412 22.10 -5.57 4.01
CA GLY A 412 22.20 -5.82 5.44
C GLY A 412 21.61 -7.16 5.86
N SER A 413 20.44 -7.53 5.30
CA SER A 413 19.79 -8.83 5.54
C SER A 413 20.62 -9.98 4.98
N PHE A 414 21.18 -9.82 3.77
CA PHE A 414 22.11 -10.77 3.18
C PHE A 414 23.37 -10.98 4.06
N MET A 415 23.98 -9.90 4.56
CA MET A 415 25.12 -10.01 5.48
C MET A 415 24.72 -10.54 6.85
N GLY A 416 23.48 -10.30 7.30
CA GLY A 416 22.92 -10.86 8.52
C GLY A 416 22.86 -12.39 8.48
N SER A 417 22.47 -12.97 7.34
CA SER A 417 22.56 -14.43 7.14
C SER A 417 23.99 -14.97 7.15
N PHE A 418 24.99 -14.20 6.71
CA PHE A 418 26.39 -14.60 6.83
C PHE A 418 26.84 -14.64 8.28
N LEU A 419 26.56 -13.56 9.04
CA LEU A 419 26.83 -13.48 10.47
C LEU A 419 26.24 -14.67 11.22
N THR A 420 24.99 -14.97 10.90
CA THR A 420 24.21 -16.07 11.48
C THR A 420 24.77 -17.45 11.09
N ALA A 421 25.15 -17.65 9.83
CA ALA A 421 25.68 -18.94 9.37
C ALA A 421 27.14 -19.20 9.79
N LEU A 422 27.92 -18.16 10.09
CA LEU A 422 29.29 -18.25 10.58
C LEU A 422 29.37 -18.25 12.13
N ASP A 423 28.23 -18.28 12.82
CA ASP A 423 28.13 -18.16 14.29
C ASP A 423 28.90 -16.94 14.82
N ALA A 424 28.80 -15.83 14.09
CA ALA A 424 29.59 -14.63 14.31
C ALA A 424 28.91 -13.57 15.19
N ALA A 425 27.81 -13.91 15.86
CA ALA A 425 27.09 -13.04 16.80
C ALA A 425 27.79 -12.94 18.16
N GLU A 426 29.11 -12.76 18.18
CA GLU A 426 29.92 -12.76 19.40
C GLU A 426 30.32 -11.33 19.80
N PRO A 427 30.09 -10.89 21.05
CA PRO A 427 30.51 -9.58 21.55
C PRO A 427 32.01 -9.33 21.42
N GLU A 428 32.82 -10.38 21.42
CA GLU A 428 34.28 -10.29 21.35
C GLU A 428 34.76 -9.70 20.02
N TYR A 429 34.07 -10.02 18.92
CA TYR A 429 34.36 -9.46 17.60
C TYR A 429 34.02 -7.97 17.51
N ALA A 430 33.24 -7.46 18.46
CA ALA A 430 32.78 -6.09 18.52
C ALA A 430 33.59 -5.20 19.48
N ARG A 431 34.63 -5.72 20.16
CA ARG A 431 35.43 -4.98 21.17
C ARG A 431 36.16 -3.76 20.61
N ALA A 432 36.58 -3.83 19.34
CA ALA A 432 37.19 -2.72 18.63
C ALA A 432 36.22 -2.15 17.58
N TRP A 433 36.36 -0.87 17.28
CA TRP A 433 35.71 -0.27 16.11
C TRP A 433 36.19 -0.95 14.83
N PHE A 434 37.51 -1.14 14.70
CA PHE A 434 38.17 -1.87 13.62
C PHE A 434 39.02 -3.01 14.22
N PRO A 435 38.55 -4.26 14.16
CA PRO A 435 39.32 -5.42 14.61
C PRO A 435 40.57 -5.66 13.74
N ASP A 436 41.66 -6.14 14.33
CA ASP A 436 42.88 -6.48 13.58
C ASP A 436 42.68 -7.73 12.70
N ASP A 437 41.75 -8.61 13.09
CA ASP A 437 41.52 -9.89 12.45
C ASP A 437 40.70 -9.83 11.14
N LEU A 438 40.37 -8.63 10.64
CA LEU A 438 39.51 -8.45 9.46
C LEU A 438 40.06 -9.06 8.16
N TRP A 439 41.38 -9.29 8.09
CA TRP A 439 42.07 -9.69 6.85
C TRP A 439 42.96 -10.92 7.02
N VAL A 440 42.70 -11.79 8.01
CA VAL A 440 43.59 -12.91 8.37
C VAL A 440 43.57 -14.03 7.32
N LEU A 441 42.43 -14.30 6.68
CA LEU A 441 42.33 -15.38 5.69
C LEU A 441 43.08 -15.06 4.39
N VAL A 442 43.66 -16.09 3.78
CA VAL A 442 44.32 -16.05 2.46
C VAL A 442 43.60 -16.99 1.49
N PRO A 443 43.32 -16.56 0.25
CA PRO A 443 43.47 -15.20 -0.30
C PRO A 443 42.54 -14.15 0.37
N LYS A 444 42.95 -12.87 0.36
CA LYS A 444 42.32 -11.79 1.15
C LYS A 444 40.82 -11.61 0.89
N TRP A 445 40.35 -11.85 -0.34
CA TRP A 445 38.94 -11.73 -0.70
C TRP A 445 38.03 -12.69 0.09
N ARG A 446 38.55 -13.82 0.57
CA ARG A 446 37.77 -14.77 1.39
C ARG A 446 37.30 -14.16 2.70
N ASN A 447 38.01 -13.17 3.25
CA ASN A 447 37.59 -12.54 4.50
C ASN A 447 36.21 -11.90 4.39
N LEU A 448 35.84 -11.37 3.23
CA LEU A 448 34.52 -10.76 3.03
C LEU A 448 33.36 -11.76 3.16
N PHE A 449 33.64 -13.06 3.01
CA PHE A 449 32.61 -14.10 2.89
C PHE A 449 32.73 -15.24 3.90
N GLU A 450 33.92 -15.43 4.50
CA GLU A 450 34.24 -16.62 5.30
C GLU A 450 34.87 -16.28 6.65
N ASN A 451 35.30 -15.04 6.86
CA ASN A 451 35.84 -14.61 8.15
C ASN A 451 34.69 -14.15 9.07
N PRO A 452 34.46 -14.80 10.23
CA PRO A 452 33.41 -14.44 11.17
C PRO A 452 33.54 -12.99 11.68
N VAL A 453 34.76 -12.53 11.98
CA VAL A 453 35.03 -11.18 12.47
C VAL A 453 34.64 -10.14 11.41
N THR A 454 35.00 -10.40 10.16
CA THR A 454 34.65 -9.51 9.03
C THR A 454 33.15 -9.53 8.76
N ALA A 455 32.48 -10.68 8.83
CA ALA A 455 31.03 -10.77 8.67
C ALA A 455 30.28 -9.98 9.76
N ASN A 456 30.70 -10.11 11.02
CA ASN A 456 30.19 -9.32 12.15
C ASN A 456 30.38 -7.82 11.90
N PHE A 457 31.62 -7.41 11.60
CA PHE A 457 31.97 -6.02 11.32
C PHE A 457 31.12 -5.43 10.20
N VAL A 458 31.04 -6.10 9.04
CA VAL A 458 30.31 -5.58 7.87
C VAL A 458 28.82 -5.48 8.16
N HIS A 459 28.20 -6.49 8.76
CA HIS A 459 26.77 -6.44 9.10
C HIS A 459 26.47 -5.31 10.09
N ARG A 460 27.31 -5.12 11.13
CA ARG A 460 27.18 -4.05 12.12
C ARG A 460 27.26 -2.65 11.48
N TYR A 461 28.25 -2.42 10.62
CA TYR A 461 28.41 -1.13 9.95
C TYR A 461 27.33 -0.86 8.90
N LEU A 462 26.83 -1.91 8.21
CA LEU A 462 25.63 -1.79 7.38
C LEU A 462 24.39 -1.42 8.21
N GLY A 463 24.26 -1.98 9.41
CA GLY A 463 23.22 -1.60 10.38
C GLY A 463 23.30 -0.12 10.76
N TYR A 464 24.50 0.38 11.09
CA TYR A 464 24.72 1.80 11.38
C TYR A 464 24.44 2.70 10.19
N ALA A 465 24.88 2.32 8.99
CA ALA A 465 24.60 3.07 7.76
C ALA A 465 23.09 3.10 7.46
N THR A 466 22.39 1.98 7.63
CA THR A 466 20.93 1.89 7.46
C THR A 466 20.21 2.79 8.46
N PHE A 467 20.62 2.75 9.74
CA PHE A 467 20.02 3.59 10.78
C PHE A 467 20.28 5.09 10.56
N ALA A 468 21.48 5.46 10.14
CA ALA A 468 21.79 6.84 9.76
C ALA A 468 20.91 7.28 8.57
N MET A 469 20.76 6.43 7.55
CA MET A 469 19.91 6.71 6.40
C MET A 469 18.42 6.80 6.77
N ILE A 470 17.94 6.03 7.75
CA ILE A 470 16.58 6.14 8.30
C ILE A 470 16.37 7.52 8.90
N ASN A 471 17.31 8.00 9.72
CA ASN A 471 17.27 9.33 10.31
C ASN A 471 17.30 10.43 9.24
N VAL A 472 18.21 10.33 8.26
CA VAL A 472 18.27 11.27 7.13
C VAL A 472 16.94 11.30 6.39
N THR A 473 16.37 10.13 6.08
CA THR A 473 15.08 10.02 5.37
C THR A 473 13.96 10.66 6.19
N PHE A 474 13.89 10.40 7.50
CA PHE A 474 12.88 10.94 8.40
C PHE A 474 12.97 12.46 8.54
N PHE A 475 14.13 12.98 8.94
CA PHE A 475 14.32 14.42 9.19
C PHE A 475 14.23 15.26 7.92
N TYR A 476 14.66 14.71 6.78
CA TYR A 476 14.46 15.34 5.48
C TYR A 476 12.98 15.35 5.10
N SER A 477 12.33 14.18 5.09
CA SER A 477 11.00 14.01 4.51
C SER A 477 9.89 14.56 5.39
N ARG A 478 10.08 14.68 6.72
CA ARG A 478 9.10 15.33 7.61
C ARG A 478 8.93 16.83 7.36
N ARG A 479 9.89 17.44 6.67
CA ARG A 479 9.83 18.86 6.24
C ARG A 479 9.11 19.01 4.90
N LEU A 480 8.84 17.91 4.21
CA LEU A 480 7.99 17.89 3.04
C LEU A 480 6.54 17.80 3.51
N CYS A 481 5.64 18.59 2.92
CA CYS A 481 4.20 18.54 3.20
C CYS A 481 3.61 17.23 2.64
N LEU A 482 3.99 16.09 3.22
CA LEU A 482 3.55 14.76 2.83
C LEU A 482 2.10 14.53 3.20
N LEU A 483 1.38 13.83 2.33
CA LEU A 483 0.02 13.42 2.60
C LEU A 483 -0.04 12.35 3.73
N PRO A 484 -1.20 12.16 4.39
CA PRO A 484 -1.26 11.43 5.65
C PRO A 484 -0.71 10.00 5.65
N ARG A 485 -0.89 9.24 4.55
CA ARG A 485 -0.39 7.86 4.48
C ARG A 485 1.11 7.81 4.28
N ALA A 486 1.65 8.68 3.43
CA ALA A 486 3.11 8.84 3.29
C ALA A 486 3.76 9.27 4.62
N SER A 487 3.13 10.20 5.33
CA SER A 487 3.59 10.64 6.67
C SER A 487 3.53 9.50 7.70
N LEU A 488 2.48 8.69 7.69
CA LEU A 488 2.35 7.53 8.56
C LEU A 488 3.42 6.46 8.26
N ALA A 489 3.63 6.13 6.98
CA ALA A 489 4.68 5.21 6.57
C ALA A 489 6.07 5.70 7.00
N LEU A 490 6.35 7.00 6.86
CA LEU A 490 7.60 7.62 7.29
C LEU A 490 7.83 7.50 8.81
N LYS A 491 6.80 7.74 9.62
CA LYS A 491 6.86 7.54 11.09
C LYS A 491 7.07 6.06 11.43
N GLY A 492 6.42 5.16 10.69
CA GLY A 492 6.61 3.71 10.82
C GLY A 492 8.05 3.27 10.54
N ILE A 493 8.69 3.80 9.50
CA ILE A 493 10.12 3.54 9.19
C ILE A 493 10.99 3.95 10.38
N MET A 494 10.74 5.11 10.98
CA MET A 494 11.49 5.58 12.14
C MET A 494 11.33 4.63 13.33
N ALA A 495 10.08 4.34 13.72
CA ALA A 495 9.80 3.46 14.87
C ALA A 495 10.40 2.07 14.68
N LEU A 496 10.15 1.43 13.53
CA LEU A 496 10.67 0.10 13.22
C LEU A 496 12.19 0.10 13.07
N GLY A 497 12.78 1.19 12.58
CA GLY A 497 14.23 1.36 12.47
C GLY A 497 14.93 1.33 13.84
N TYR A 498 14.36 2.02 14.82
CA TYR A 498 14.86 1.99 16.20
C TYR A 498 14.68 0.61 16.84
N SER A 499 13.52 -0.02 16.65
CA SER A 499 13.30 -1.39 17.13
C SER A 499 14.29 -2.38 16.52
N GLN A 500 14.57 -2.26 15.21
CA GLN A 500 15.53 -3.12 14.52
C GLN A 500 16.94 -2.97 15.09
N LEU A 501 17.41 -1.72 15.29
CA LEU A 501 18.72 -1.46 15.88
C LEU A 501 18.81 -2.03 17.30
N PHE A 502 17.79 -1.78 18.12
CA PHE A 502 17.74 -2.26 19.50
C PHE A 502 17.78 -3.80 19.58
N LEU A 503 16.95 -4.47 18.78
CA LEU A 503 16.95 -5.93 18.69
C LEU A 503 18.30 -6.48 18.22
N GLY A 504 18.96 -5.80 17.27
CA GLY A 504 20.28 -6.20 16.78
C GLY A 504 21.36 -6.09 17.86
N ILE A 505 21.35 -5.02 18.65
CA ILE A 505 22.27 -4.84 19.78
C ILE A 505 22.06 -5.92 20.84
N ILE A 506 20.81 -6.23 21.21
CA ILE A 506 20.50 -7.29 22.18
C ILE A 506 20.95 -8.65 21.65
N THR A 507 20.67 -8.94 20.37
CA THR A 507 21.08 -10.20 19.72
C THR A 507 22.59 -10.39 19.83
N MET A 508 23.38 -9.35 19.53
CA MET A 508 24.83 -9.41 19.66
C MET A 508 25.29 -9.53 21.12
N TYR A 509 24.76 -8.69 22.02
CA TYR A 509 25.24 -8.61 23.40
C TYR A 509 25.00 -9.91 24.19
N PHE A 510 23.86 -10.56 23.96
CA PHE A 510 23.47 -11.79 24.66
C PHE A 510 23.75 -13.07 23.86
N ARG A 511 24.60 -13.01 22.83
CA ARG A 511 25.02 -14.17 22.01
C ARG A 511 23.83 -14.92 21.37
N ASP A 512 23.07 -14.19 20.56
CA ASP A 512 21.98 -14.70 19.71
C ASP A 512 20.83 -15.42 20.46
N PRO A 513 20.16 -14.80 21.46
CA PRO A 513 19.02 -15.44 22.11
C PRO A 513 17.92 -15.76 21.08
N PRO A 514 17.42 -17.01 20.99
CA PRO A 514 16.55 -17.45 19.90
C PRO A 514 15.33 -16.55 19.64
N VAL A 515 14.64 -16.11 20.70
CA VAL A 515 13.46 -15.26 20.54
C VAL A 515 13.83 -13.86 20.01
N VAL A 516 14.92 -13.28 20.50
CA VAL A 516 15.37 -11.94 20.08
C VAL A 516 15.87 -11.98 18.63
N ALA A 517 16.65 -13.01 18.29
CA ALA A 517 17.13 -13.24 16.93
C ALA A 517 15.97 -13.39 15.93
N TRP A 518 14.96 -14.17 16.31
CA TRP A 518 13.73 -14.33 15.53
C TRP A 518 12.99 -13.00 15.38
N LEU A 519 12.84 -12.22 16.45
CA LEU A 519 12.23 -10.89 16.38
C LEU A 519 13.04 -9.95 15.48
N HIS A 520 14.37 -9.94 15.59
CA HIS A 520 15.24 -9.12 14.75
C HIS A 520 15.06 -9.43 13.25
N GLN A 521 14.92 -10.70 12.89
CA GLN A 521 14.63 -11.11 11.51
C GLN A 521 13.24 -10.65 11.05
N ASN A 522 12.21 -10.80 11.89
CA ASN A 522 10.85 -10.39 11.54
C ASN A 522 10.71 -8.86 11.46
N PHE A 523 11.35 -8.11 12.35
CA PHE A 523 11.34 -6.65 12.32
C PHE A 523 12.07 -6.09 11.09
N ALA A 524 13.07 -6.80 10.54
CA ALA A 524 13.67 -6.45 9.25
C ALA A 524 12.61 -6.46 8.12
N LEU A 525 11.73 -7.47 8.07
CA LEU A 525 10.63 -7.54 7.10
C LEU A 525 9.55 -6.47 7.33
N HIS A 526 9.22 -6.16 8.59
CA HIS A 526 8.30 -5.05 8.88
C HIS A 526 8.87 -3.71 8.45
N LEU A 527 10.15 -3.45 8.75
CA LEU A 527 10.86 -2.26 8.31
C LEU A 527 10.89 -2.19 6.78
N PHE A 528 11.18 -3.31 6.11
CA PHE A 528 11.13 -3.39 4.66
C PHE A 528 9.74 -3.06 4.09
N SER A 529 8.68 -3.57 4.73
CA SER A 529 7.29 -3.28 4.37
C SER A 529 6.98 -1.78 4.48
N ALA A 530 7.40 -1.13 5.57
CA ALA A 530 7.21 0.30 5.78
C ALA A 530 7.99 1.14 4.74
N ILE A 531 9.22 0.74 4.40
CA ILE A 531 10.02 1.40 3.36
C ILE A 531 9.36 1.26 1.99
N LEU A 532 8.88 0.06 1.63
CA LEU A 532 8.16 -0.18 0.37
C LEU A 532 6.86 0.61 0.31
N TRP A 533 6.12 0.68 1.42
CA TRP A 533 4.89 1.46 1.50
C TRP A 533 5.15 2.96 1.33
N PHE A 534 6.17 3.50 2.02
CA PHE A 534 6.58 4.89 1.84
C PHE A 534 6.96 5.16 0.38
N ALA A 535 7.84 4.33 -0.21
CA ALA A 535 8.25 4.45 -1.60
C ALA A 535 7.09 4.34 -2.59
N HIS A 536 6.05 3.56 -2.27
CA HIS A 536 4.83 3.47 -3.04
C HIS A 536 4.03 4.78 -2.99
N GLU A 537 3.79 5.35 -1.80
CA GLU A 537 2.97 6.55 -1.64
C GLU A 537 3.58 7.79 -2.29
N ILE A 538 4.91 7.90 -2.32
CA ILE A 538 5.61 9.07 -2.90
C ILE A 538 6.01 8.87 -4.36
N ARG A 539 5.63 7.76 -5.01
CA ARG A 539 6.03 7.46 -6.39
C ARG A 539 5.49 8.51 -7.37
N PRO A 540 6.17 8.78 -8.49
CA PRO A 540 5.61 9.63 -9.54
C PRO A 540 4.35 8.97 -10.11
N LEU A 541 3.28 9.74 -10.24
CA LEU A 541 2.12 9.33 -11.03
C LEU A 541 2.44 9.58 -12.51
N PRO A 542 2.06 8.67 -13.42
CA PRO A 542 2.08 8.99 -14.85
C PRO A 542 1.17 10.21 -15.07
N LEU A 543 1.71 11.23 -15.73
CA LEU A 543 0.99 12.43 -16.15
C LEU A 543 -0.01 12.10 -17.24
#